data_AF-A0A8X7UFP2-F1
#
_entry.id   AF-A0A8X7UFP2-F1
#
_cell.length_a   1.000
_cell.length_b   1.000
_cell.length_c   1.000
_cell.angle_alpha   90.00
_cell.angle_beta   90.00
_cell.angle_gamma   90.00
#
_symmetry.space_group_name_H-M   'P 1'
#
loop_
_entity.id
_entity.type
_entity.pdbx_description
1 polymer ?
#
loop_
_entity_poly.entity_id
_entity_poly.type
_entity_poly.pdbx_seq_one_letter_code
_entity_poly.pdbx_strand_id
1 'polypeptide(L)'
;MEVSTLELPIHKHPLYPSTRFLHARCEGCRVRGHIYGGYRCNDSGCYNNANPGGWFHKECGESPSEINHPSHPEHPLTFNAKTGYKRCHLC
;
A
#
# COMPACT_ATOMS: atom_id res chain seq x y z
N MET A 1 4.68 18.54 16.25
CA MET A 1 5.14 17.26 15.69
C MET A 1 4.60 17.22 14.27
N GLU A 2 5.45 17.41 13.27
CA GLU A 2 4.99 17.35 11.88
C GLU A 2 4.59 15.91 11.56
N VAL A 3 3.30 15.70 11.29
CA VAL A 3 2.79 14.41 10.84
C VAL A 3 3.13 14.33 9.35
N SER A 4 4.26 13.69 9.03
CA SER A 4 4.67 13.47 7.64
C SER A 4 3.61 12.60 6.95
N THR A 5 2.80 13.24 6.10
CA THR A 5 1.82 12.54 5.27
C THR A 5 2.54 11.84 4.13
N LEU A 6 2.12 10.62 3.83
CA LEU A 6 2.68 9.81 2.76
C LEU A 6 1.75 9.85 1.54
N GLU A 7 2.30 10.22 0.39
CA GLU A 7 1.60 10.17 -0.90
C GLU A 7 2.09 8.95 -1.68
N LEU A 8 1.15 8.07 -2.07
CA LEU A 8 1.47 6.87 -2.85
C LEU A 8 0.91 6.98 -4.26
N PRO A 9 1.64 6.55 -5.31
CA PRO A 9 1.13 6.58 -6.68
C PRO A 9 -0.10 5.67 -6.89
N ILE A 10 -0.27 4.71 -5.99
CA ILE A 10 -1.38 3.77 -6.00
C ILE A 10 -2.63 4.26 -5.26
N HIS A 11 -2.55 5.39 -4.54
CA HIS A 11 -3.63 5.91 -3.73
C HIS A 11 -3.66 7.43 -3.76
N LYS A 12 -4.77 8.00 -4.24
CA LYS A 12 -4.87 9.44 -4.54
C LYS A 12 -4.87 10.36 -3.31
N HIS A 13 -5.18 9.82 -2.13
CA HIS A 13 -5.31 10.63 -0.92
C HIS A 13 -4.06 10.52 -0.04
N PRO A 14 -3.73 11.57 0.73
CA PRO A 14 -2.65 11.52 1.68
C PRO A 14 -2.92 10.45 2.74
N LEU A 15 -1.90 9.66 3.03
CA LEU A 15 -1.93 8.66 4.07
C LEU A 15 -1.27 9.18 5.34
N TYR A 16 -1.88 8.85 6.47
CA TYR A 16 -1.41 9.27 7.77
C TYR A 16 -0.80 8.09 8.52
N PRO A 17 0.37 8.27 9.17
CA PRO A 17 0.94 7.23 10.00
C PRO A 17 -0.01 6.89 11.14
N SER A 18 -0.10 5.61 11.45
CA SER A 18 -0.96 5.07 12.50
C SER A 18 -0.18 4.02 13.28
N THR A 19 -0.09 4.19 14.59
CA THR A 19 0.54 3.23 15.51
C THR A 19 -0.36 2.05 15.86
N ARG A 20 -1.57 1.98 15.28
CA ARG A 20 -2.53 0.90 15.57
C ARG A 20 -2.00 -0.45 15.13
N PHE A 21 -2.35 -1.46 15.93
CA PHE A 21 -2.28 -2.86 15.56
C PHE A 21 -3.67 -3.36 15.18
N LEU A 22 -3.84 -3.86 13.96
CA LEU A 22 -5.15 -4.33 13.49
C LEU A 22 -5.02 -5.42 12.44
N HIS A 23 -6.07 -6.23 12.33
CA HIS A 23 -6.19 -7.23 11.28
C HIS A 23 -7.06 -6.69 10.14
N ALA A 24 -6.45 -6.25 9.04
CA ALA A 24 -7.15 -5.69 7.88
C ALA A 24 -6.48 -6.10 6.57
N ARG A 25 -7.14 -5.77 5.47
CA ARG A 25 -6.56 -5.85 4.14
C ARG A 25 -5.66 -4.63 3.92
N CYS A 26 -4.43 -4.84 3.46
CA CYS A 26 -3.61 -3.75 2.98
C CYS A 26 -4.07 -3.37 1.55
N GLU A 27 -4.37 -2.11 1.27
CA GLU A 27 -4.76 -1.67 -0.10
C GLU A 27 -3.58 -1.71 -1.08
N GLY A 28 -2.34 -1.63 -0.57
CA GLY A 28 -1.12 -1.71 -1.38
C GLY A 28 -0.87 -3.12 -1.92
N CYS A 29 -0.68 -4.11 -1.03
CA CYS A 29 -0.39 -5.48 -1.43
C CYS A 29 -1.62 -6.40 -1.51
N ARG A 30 -2.81 -5.91 -1.12
CA ARG A 30 -4.08 -6.65 -1.08
C ARG A 30 -4.12 -7.90 -0.22
N VAL A 31 -3.06 -8.16 0.54
CA VAL A 31 -2.98 -9.24 1.53
C VAL A 31 -3.78 -8.82 2.76
N ARG A 32 -4.59 -9.76 3.27
CA ARG A 32 -5.29 -9.61 4.55
C ARG A 32 -4.40 -10.22 5.64
N GLY A 33 -4.15 -9.45 6.68
CA GLY A 33 -3.23 -9.87 7.73
C GLY A 33 -3.11 -8.83 8.83
N HIS A 34 -2.08 -9.02 9.64
CA HIS A 34 -1.76 -8.12 10.73
C HIS A 34 -0.97 -6.91 10.22
N ILE A 35 -1.50 -5.71 10.45
CA ILE A 35 -0.84 -4.44 10.18
C ILE A 35 -0.29 -3.92 11.51
N TYR A 36 1.03 -3.90 11.63
CA TYR A 36 1.76 -3.32 12.76
C TYR A 36 2.25 -1.93 12.39
N GLY A 37 1.64 -0.89 12.97
CA GLY A 37 2.16 0.48 12.81
C GLY A 37 2.27 0.92 11.35
N GLY A 38 1.16 0.99 10.62
CA GLY A 38 1.12 1.29 9.19
C GLY A 38 0.60 2.69 8.86
N TYR A 39 -0.04 2.81 7.70
CA TYR A 39 -0.66 4.04 7.24
C TYR A 39 -2.17 3.86 7.02
N ARG A 40 -2.93 4.95 7.19
CA ARG A 40 -4.38 4.98 6.95
C ARG A 40 -4.79 6.15 6.07
N CYS A 41 -5.79 5.91 5.25
CA CYS A 41 -6.55 6.97 4.61
C CYS A 41 -7.71 7.42 5.51
N ASN A 42 -7.93 8.72 5.62
CA ASN A 42 -9.08 9.27 6.35
C ASN A 42 -10.25 9.65 5.45
N ASP A 43 -10.09 9.57 4.13
CA ASP A 43 -11.14 9.91 3.18
C ASP A 43 -12.30 8.89 3.23
N SER A 44 -13.52 9.38 3.44
CA SER A 44 -14.72 8.55 3.59
C SER A 44 -15.01 7.69 2.36
N GLY A 45 -14.61 8.11 1.16
CA GLY A 45 -14.77 7.35 -0.08
C GLY A 45 -13.87 6.12 -0.16
N CYS A 46 -12.84 6.03 0.70
CA CYS A 46 -11.94 4.88 0.77
C CYS A 46 -12.40 3.81 1.76
N TYR A 47 -13.48 4.06 2.51
CA TYR A 47 -14.07 3.07 3.40
C TYR A 47 -15.03 2.21 2.60
N ASN A 48 -14.80 0.90 2.58
CA ASN A 48 -15.73 -0.06 2.01
C ASN A 48 -15.86 -1.29 2.91
N ASN A 49 -16.85 -2.14 2.64
CA ASN A 49 -17.15 -3.33 3.46
C ASN A 49 -15.97 -4.31 3.55
N ALA A 50 -15.05 -4.29 2.58
CA ALA A 50 -13.85 -5.12 2.57
C ALA A 50 -12.64 -4.46 3.28
N ASN A 51 -12.66 -3.13 3.46
CA ASN A 51 -11.58 -2.37 4.08
C ASN A 51 -12.11 -1.09 4.76
N PRO A 52 -12.46 -1.16 6.06
CA PRO A 52 -12.87 0.00 6.83
C PRO A 52 -11.63 0.82 7.24
N GLY A 53 -11.13 1.65 6.32
CA GLY A 53 -10.13 2.69 6.63
C GLY A 53 -8.90 2.77 5.74
N GLY A 54 -8.96 2.22 4.51
CA GLY A 54 -7.89 2.37 3.53
C GLY A 54 -6.51 2.13 4.13
N TRP A 55 -6.32 0.95 4.71
CA TRP A 55 -5.12 0.63 5.48
C TRP A 55 -3.98 0.16 4.59
N PHE A 56 -2.76 0.54 4.96
CA PHE A 56 -1.53 0.13 4.29
C PHE A 56 -0.53 -0.37 5.34
N HIS A 57 0.21 -1.43 5.02
CA HIS A 57 1.40 -1.78 5.80
C HIS A 57 2.40 -0.62 5.78
N LYS A 58 3.19 -0.49 6.85
CA LYS A 58 4.31 0.43 6.88
C LYS A 58 5.24 0.22 5.68
N GLU A 59 5.60 -1.04 5.47
CA GLU A 59 6.44 -1.50 4.35
C GLU A 59 5.84 -1.10 3.00
N CYS A 60 4.52 -1.28 2.80
CA CYS A 60 3.87 -0.90 1.55
C CYS A 60 3.80 0.61 1.33
N GLY A 61 3.84 1.41 2.41
CA GLY A 61 3.89 2.86 2.34
C GLY A 61 5.29 3.40 2.08
N GLU A 62 6.30 2.81 2.71
CA GLU A 62 7.70 3.23 2.60
C GLU A 62 8.43 2.59 1.41
N SER A 63 7.77 1.66 0.71
CA SER A 63 8.34 1.02 -0.48
C SER A 63 8.53 2.03 -1.61
N PRO A 64 9.65 1.95 -2.35
CA PRO A 64 9.86 2.80 -3.51
C PRO A 64 8.80 2.51 -4.58
N SER A 65 8.30 3.58 -5.22
CA SER A 65 7.34 3.50 -6.32
C SER A 65 7.89 2.76 -7.54
N GLU A 66 9.21 2.74 -7.70
CA GLU A 66 9.94 2.14 -8.80
C GLU A 66 11.12 1.31 -8.28
N ILE A 67 11.28 0.10 -8.80
CA ILE A 67 12.43 -0.77 -8.51
C ILE A 67 13.08 -1.26 -9.80
N ASN A 68 14.41 -1.32 -9.81
CA ASN A 68 15.15 -2.03 -10.86
C ASN A 68 15.31 -3.48 -10.45
N HIS A 69 14.62 -4.40 -11.15
CA HIS A 69 14.66 -5.82 -10.83
C HIS A 69 15.61 -6.55 -11.81
N PRO A 70 16.49 -7.45 -11.36
CA PRO A 70 17.44 -8.15 -12.24
C PRO A 70 16.77 -8.97 -13.35
N SER A 71 15.55 -9.46 -13.13
CA SER A 71 14.75 -10.15 -14.16
C SER A 71 14.05 -9.21 -15.16
N HIS A 72 14.04 -7.91 -14.89
CA HIS A 72 13.55 -6.85 -15.78
C HIS A 72 14.63 -5.75 -15.91
N PRO A 73 15.81 -6.06 -16.48
CA PRO A 73 16.93 -5.12 -16.51
C PRO A 73 16.69 -3.96 -17.48
N GLU A 74 15.80 -4.12 -18.45
CA GLU A 74 15.51 -3.12 -19.48
C GLU A 74 14.52 -2.04 -19.03
N HIS A 75 13.74 -2.30 -17.97
CA HIS A 75 12.74 -1.35 -17.49
C HIS A 75 12.46 -1.50 -15.98
N PRO A 76 12.35 -0.38 -15.24
CA PRO A 76 11.97 -0.42 -13.84
C PRO A 76 10.54 -0.93 -13.67
N LEU A 77 10.30 -1.67 -12.58
CA LEU A 77 8.97 -2.10 -12.18
C LEU A 77 8.33 -1.00 -11.34
N THR A 78 7.10 -0.62 -11.71
CA THR A 78 6.30 0.35 -10.97
C THR A 78 5.31 -0.34 -10.06
N PHE A 79 5.08 0.24 -8.88
CA PHE A 79 4.06 -0.24 -7.96
C PHE A 79 2.66 0.01 -8.55
N ASN A 80 1.95 -1.07 -8.87
CA ASN A 80 0.68 -0.99 -9.60
C ASN A 80 -0.46 -1.62 -8.79
N ALA A 81 -1.46 -0.80 -8.43
CA ALA A 81 -2.65 -1.26 -7.74
C ALA A 81 -3.80 -1.67 -8.66
N LYS A 82 -3.59 -1.87 -9.97
CA LYS A 82 -4.68 -2.30 -10.86
C LYS A 82 -5.18 -3.70 -10.49
N THR A 83 -6.47 -3.90 -10.71
CA THR A 83 -7.25 -5.07 -10.33
C THR A 83 -6.97 -6.24 -11.26
N GLY A 84 -6.31 -7.26 -10.73
CA GLY A 84 -6.12 -8.56 -11.39
C GLY A 84 -5.15 -9.42 -10.60
N TYR A 85 -5.45 -10.70 -10.41
CA TYR A 85 -4.48 -11.66 -9.89
C TYR A 85 -3.37 -11.82 -10.94
N LYS A 86 -2.34 -10.98 -10.86
CA LYS A 86 -1.11 -11.17 -11.61
C LYS A 86 -0.29 -12.18 -10.84
N ARG A 87 -0.07 -13.36 -11.42
CA ARG A 87 0.95 -14.26 -10.91
C ARG A 87 2.29 -13.58 -11.10
N CYS A 88 3.15 -13.67 -10.09
CA CYS A 88 4.54 -13.32 -10.30
C CYS A 88 5.08 -14.29 -11.36
N HIS A 89 5.78 -13.78 -12.37
CA HIS A 89 6.43 -14.68 -13.34
C HIS A 89 7.70 -15.33 -12.76
N LEU A 90 8.06 -14.97 -11.52
CA LEU A 90 9.25 -15.44 -10.82
C LEU A 90 8.94 -16.34 -9.61
N CYS A 91 7.68 -16.44 -9.17
CA CYS A 91 7.26 -17.33 -8.08
C CYS A 91 5.87 -17.95 -8.29
#